data_AF-A0A7W9HC97-F1
#
_entry.id   AF-A0A7W9HC97-F1
#
_cell.length_a   1.000
_cell.length_b   1.000
_cell.length_c   1.000
_cell.angle_alpha   90.00
_cell.angle_beta   90.00
_cell.angle_gamma   90.00
#
_symmetry.space_group_name_H-M   'P 1'
#
loop_
_entity.id
_entity.type
_entity.pdbx_description
1 polymer ?
#
loop_
_entity_poly.entity_id
_entity_poly.type
_entity_poly.pdbx_seq_one_letter_code
_entity_poly.pdbx_strand_id
1 'polypeptide(L)'
;MPAGSIDGRPPHALFFLLGLFGALALLNAAATLFRSQRLEAALHDDEEARIRALLARYGDQDSLGYFATRRDKAVVFSPSGKAAVTYRVEAGVCLASGDPVGDREAWPHAIAAWQEVARRHAWVPAVMGASEEGARAFVRAGLGALQLGDEAILHDLDGRDMRVTRQAVNRVRRTGATCRVRRHSTLGEEETRQIVERADAWRDTETERGCSMALDRLGDPADGDCLLVEAHDKDGRLLALQSFVPWGRDGVSLDLMRRDRTAPNGVMEFMVAELCHAAPKLGVRRISLNFAVFRSVFEEGARIGAGPVLRLWRRLLLFFSKWWQLEALYRSNAKYHPEWYPRFLCYAEAASLARVGLASGVAEGFVSVPSMRTL
;
A
#
# COMPACT_ATOMS: atom_id res chain seq x y z
N MET A 1 78.06 16.42 11.27
CA MET A 1 76.60 16.34 11.56
C MET A 1 76.10 15.02 11.02
N PRO A 2 75.48 14.14 11.82
CA PRO A 2 75.00 12.88 11.29
C PRO A 2 73.77 13.12 10.43
N ALA A 3 73.77 12.53 9.24
CA ALA A 3 72.64 12.51 8.34
C ALA A 3 71.46 11.80 9.01
N GLY A 4 70.34 12.51 9.20
CA GLY A 4 69.11 11.91 9.69
C GLY A 4 68.61 10.88 8.67
N SER A 5 68.58 9.61 9.06
CA SER A 5 67.98 8.55 8.27
C SER A 5 66.48 8.84 8.14
N ILE A 6 66.03 9.16 6.93
CA ILE A 6 64.61 9.24 6.60
C ILE A 6 64.12 7.79 6.47
N ASP A 7 63.60 7.22 7.55
CA ASP A 7 63.20 5.80 7.64
C ASP A 7 61.95 5.43 6.81
N GLY A 8 61.45 6.32 5.94
CA GLY A 8 60.37 6.05 4.99
C GLY A 8 59.03 5.63 5.59
N ARG A 9 58.91 5.55 6.91
CA ARG A 9 57.72 5.12 7.65
C ARG A 9 57.07 6.33 8.31
N PRO A 10 55.92 6.81 7.80
CA PRO A 10 55.19 7.88 8.44
C PRO A 10 54.85 7.52 9.89
N PRO A 11 54.85 8.47 10.82
CA PRO A 11 54.54 8.20 12.22
C PRO A 11 53.15 7.59 12.33
N HIS A 12 53.03 6.44 13.02
CA HIS A 12 51.78 5.66 13.13
C HIS A 12 50.58 6.50 13.59
N ALA A 13 50.81 7.52 14.43
CA ALA A 13 49.78 8.46 14.87
C ALA A 13 49.16 9.25 13.71
N LEU A 14 49.96 9.66 12.71
CA LEU A 14 49.46 10.41 11.55
C LEU A 14 48.59 9.52 10.65
N PHE A 15 48.99 8.27 10.39
CA PHE A 15 48.18 7.31 9.63
C PHE A 15 46.87 6.99 10.34
N PHE A 16 46.91 6.80 11.66
CA PHE A 16 45.71 6.53 12.45
C PHE A 16 44.74 7.72 12.38
N LEU A 17 45.23 8.95 12.55
CA LEU A 17 44.40 10.15 12.45
C LEU A 17 43.81 10.33 11.05
N LEU A 18 44.61 10.17 9.98
CA LEU A 18 44.13 10.24 8.60
C LEU A 18 43.07 9.16 8.31
N GLY A 19 43.28 7.94 8.79
CA GLY A 19 42.32 6.84 8.68
C GLY A 19 41.02 7.13 9.45
N LEU A 20 41.12 7.67 10.66
CA LEU A 20 39.98 8.05 11.48
C LEU A 20 39.18 9.19 10.84
N PHE A 21 39.83 10.25 10.37
CA PHE A 21 39.15 11.35 9.67
C PHE A 21 38.54 10.90 8.33
N GLY A 22 39.21 10.01 7.59
CA GLY A 22 38.66 9.41 6.38
C GLY A 22 37.43 8.54 6.65
N ALA A 23 37.46 7.72 7.70
CA ALA A 23 36.33 6.92 8.13
C ALA A 23 35.17 7.80 8.64
N LEU A 24 35.44 8.84 9.43
CA LEU A 24 34.44 9.81 9.87
C LEU A 24 33.83 10.61 8.72
N ALA A 25 34.62 10.97 7.70
CA ALA A 25 34.12 11.63 6.50
C ALA A 25 33.23 10.70 5.67
N LEU A 26 33.62 9.43 5.50
CA LEU A 26 32.80 8.40 4.84
C LEU A 26 31.50 8.12 5.61
N LEU A 27 31.58 7.97 6.93
CA LEU A 27 30.41 7.77 7.79
C LEU A 27 29.49 8.98 7.79
N ASN A 28 30.03 10.21 7.82
CA ASN A 28 29.22 11.42 7.68
C ASN A 28 28.61 11.53 6.28
N ALA A 29 29.34 11.25 5.21
CA ALA A 29 28.80 11.27 3.86
C ALA A 29 27.67 10.24 3.70
N ALA A 30 27.86 9.02 4.20
CA ALA A 30 26.83 7.99 4.25
C ALA A 30 25.64 8.43 5.10
N ALA A 31 25.87 8.93 6.32
CA ALA A 31 24.81 9.42 7.19
C ALA A 31 24.03 10.59 6.56
N THR A 32 24.70 11.51 5.88
CA THR A 32 24.06 12.65 5.19
C THR A 32 23.24 12.17 3.99
N LEU A 33 23.75 11.19 3.23
CA LEU A 33 23.03 10.55 2.12
C LEU A 33 21.79 9.79 2.60
N PHE A 34 21.87 9.05 3.72
CA PHE A 34 20.72 8.34 4.28
C PHE A 34 19.75 9.27 5.02
N ARG A 35 20.22 10.39 5.56
CA ARG A 35 19.38 11.40 6.24
C ARG A 35 18.59 12.25 5.25
N SER A 36 19.17 12.62 4.11
CA SER A 36 18.44 13.33 3.04
C SER A 36 17.33 12.45 2.43
N GLN A 37 17.54 11.13 2.33
CA GLN A 37 16.51 10.20 1.88
C GLN A 37 15.31 10.07 2.83
N ARG A 38 15.48 10.37 4.12
CA ARG A 38 14.44 10.22 5.15
C ARG A 38 13.63 11.50 5.42
N LEU A 39 14.10 12.68 5.02
CA LEU A 39 13.60 13.96 5.55
C LEU A 39 12.57 14.69 4.67
N GLU A 40 12.16 14.16 3.51
CA GLU A 40 11.32 14.91 2.55
C GLU A 40 10.02 14.21 2.10
N ALA A 41 9.61 13.10 2.71
CA ALA A 41 8.51 12.28 2.22
C ALA A 41 7.20 12.36 3.04
N ALA A 42 6.83 13.52 3.58
CA ALA A 42 5.54 13.70 4.27
C ALA A 42 4.69 14.76 3.56
N LEU A 43 3.37 14.54 3.50
CA LEU A 43 2.42 15.53 2.95
C LEU A 43 2.51 16.78 3.82
N HIS A 44 2.63 17.95 3.18
CA HIS A 44 2.42 19.24 3.86
C HIS A 44 0.92 19.48 4.04
N ASP A 45 0.54 20.28 5.05
CA ASP A 45 -0.86 20.41 5.49
C ASP A 45 -1.83 20.87 4.39
N ASP A 46 -1.37 21.65 3.39
CA ASP A 46 -2.19 22.10 2.25
C ASP A 46 -2.31 21.07 1.12
N GLU A 47 -1.39 20.10 1.06
CA GLU A 47 -1.32 19.12 -0.02
C GLU A 47 -2.42 18.06 0.09
N GLU A 48 -2.73 17.60 1.30
CA GLU A 48 -3.82 16.64 1.53
C GLU A 48 -5.16 17.21 1.05
N ALA A 49 -5.45 18.49 1.34
CA ALA A 49 -6.68 19.15 0.89
C ALA A 49 -6.76 19.22 -0.64
N ARG A 50 -5.64 19.46 -1.32
CA ARG A 50 -5.57 19.49 -2.80
C ARG A 50 -5.76 18.10 -3.40
N ILE A 51 -5.18 17.05 -2.82
CA ILE A 51 -5.42 15.66 -3.24
C ILE A 51 -6.89 15.29 -3.05
N ARG A 52 -7.49 15.63 -1.91
CA ARG A 52 -8.92 15.42 -1.66
C ARG A 52 -9.81 16.15 -2.66
N ALA A 53 -9.45 17.37 -3.06
CA ALA A 53 -10.16 18.10 -4.12
C ALA A 53 -10.07 17.38 -5.49
N LEU A 54 -8.91 16.79 -5.83
CA LEU A 54 -8.77 15.97 -7.03
C LEU A 54 -9.62 14.70 -6.92
N LEU A 55 -9.61 14.01 -5.77
CA LEU A 55 -10.42 12.81 -5.54
C LEU A 55 -11.92 13.09 -5.55
N ALA A 56 -12.37 14.24 -5.07
CA ALA A 56 -13.78 14.63 -5.14
C ALA A 56 -14.29 14.73 -6.59
N ARG A 57 -13.39 15.03 -7.54
CA ARG A 57 -13.74 15.18 -8.96
C ARG A 57 -13.41 13.95 -9.82
N TYR A 58 -12.34 13.23 -9.49
CA TYR A 58 -11.76 12.17 -10.32
C TYR A 58 -11.50 10.86 -9.55
N GLY A 59 -11.92 10.77 -8.28
CA GLY A 59 -11.66 9.63 -7.41
C GLY A 59 -12.47 8.38 -7.74
N ASP A 60 -13.34 8.41 -8.74
CA ASP A 60 -14.06 7.26 -9.27
C ASP A 60 -13.22 6.40 -10.24
N GLN A 61 -12.09 6.94 -10.70
CA GLN A 61 -11.22 6.32 -11.72
C GLN A 61 -10.40 5.14 -11.18
N ASP A 62 -10.02 5.15 -9.91
CA ASP A 62 -9.19 4.11 -9.30
C ASP A 62 -9.64 3.82 -7.86
N SER A 63 -9.91 2.56 -7.54
CA SER A 63 -10.30 2.08 -6.21
C SER A 63 -9.21 2.27 -5.16
N LEU A 64 -7.95 2.41 -5.58
CA LEU A 64 -6.82 2.69 -4.70
C LEU A 64 -6.51 4.19 -4.57
N GLY A 65 -7.24 5.06 -5.29
CA GLY A 65 -6.94 6.50 -5.34
C GLY A 65 -7.02 7.19 -3.98
N TYR A 66 -7.92 6.78 -3.09
CA TYR A 66 -8.07 7.41 -1.77
C TYR A 66 -6.84 7.24 -0.87
N PHE A 67 -6.06 6.18 -1.06
CA PHE A 67 -4.80 5.95 -0.33
C PHE A 67 -3.70 6.96 -0.68
N ALA A 68 -3.89 7.82 -1.69
CA ALA A 68 -3.04 8.97 -1.96
C ALA A 68 -3.10 10.03 -0.83
N THR A 69 -4.12 9.99 0.03
CA THR A 69 -4.28 10.93 1.17
C THR A 69 -3.43 10.56 2.39
N ARG A 70 -2.69 9.44 2.34
CA ARG A 70 -1.85 8.96 3.43
C ARG A 70 -0.71 9.95 3.70
N ARG A 71 -0.56 10.37 4.97
CA ARG A 71 0.35 11.48 5.37
C ARG A 71 1.83 11.13 5.39
N ASP A 72 2.19 9.85 5.28
CA ASP A 72 3.58 9.40 5.15
C ASP A 72 4.07 9.38 3.69
N LYS A 73 3.27 9.88 2.74
CA LYS A 73 3.61 10.05 1.34
C LYS A 73 4.00 11.50 1.04
N ALA A 74 4.93 11.72 0.14
CA ALA A 74 5.07 13.01 -0.54
C ALA A 74 4.20 13.03 -1.80
N VAL A 75 3.97 14.22 -2.34
CA VAL A 75 3.22 14.42 -3.58
C VAL A 75 3.98 15.32 -4.55
N VAL A 76 3.88 15.00 -5.83
CA VAL A 76 4.28 15.89 -6.92
C VAL A 76 3.06 16.18 -7.78
N PHE A 77 2.66 17.44 -7.84
CA PHE A 77 1.58 17.90 -8.71
C PHE A 77 2.09 18.16 -10.13
N SER A 78 1.23 17.99 -11.13
CA SER A 78 1.47 18.53 -12.46
C SER A 78 1.59 20.06 -12.40
N PRO A 79 2.29 20.71 -13.34
CA PRO A 79 2.37 22.18 -13.38
C PRO A 79 1.01 22.88 -13.43
N SER A 80 -0.01 22.22 -13.98
CA SER A 80 -1.39 22.74 -14.01
C SER A 80 -2.17 22.53 -12.71
N GLY A 81 -1.63 21.75 -11.77
CA GLY A 81 -2.29 21.37 -10.52
C GLY A 81 -3.46 20.39 -10.70
N LYS A 82 -3.74 19.93 -11.92
CA LYS A 82 -4.90 19.08 -12.25
C LYS A 82 -4.67 17.59 -12.03
N ALA A 83 -3.42 17.18 -11.78
CA ALA A 83 -3.08 15.80 -11.46
C ALA A 83 -1.90 15.76 -10.48
N ALA A 84 -1.71 14.64 -9.81
CA ALA A 84 -0.65 14.45 -8.84
C ALA A 84 -0.18 12.99 -8.77
N VAL A 85 1.10 12.78 -8.49
CA VAL A 85 1.68 11.47 -8.17
C VAL A 85 2.08 11.48 -6.70
N THR A 86 1.52 10.59 -5.90
CA THR A 86 1.93 10.39 -4.51
C THR A 86 2.92 9.25 -4.39
N TYR A 87 3.98 9.44 -3.62
CA TYR A 87 5.09 8.50 -3.53
C TYR A 87 5.73 8.48 -2.14
N ARG A 88 6.48 7.41 -1.86
CA ARG A 88 7.41 7.31 -0.74
C ARG A 88 8.80 6.96 -1.24
N VAL A 89 9.82 7.28 -0.46
CA VAL A 89 11.20 6.91 -0.78
C VAL A 89 11.64 5.82 0.18
N GLU A 90 11.91 4.63 -0.36
CA GLU A 90 12.37 3.48 0.43
C GLU A 90 13.58 2.84 -0.26
N ALA A 91 14.67 2.63 0.49
CA ALA A 91 15.91 2.03 -0.01
C ALA A 91 16.43 2.62 -1.34
N GLY A 92 16.32 3.94 -1.52
CA GLY A 92 16.72 4.64 -2.75
C GLY A 92 15.79 4.43 -3.94
N VAL A 93 14.57 3.94 -3.71
CA VAL A 93 13.49 3.82 -4.70
C VAL A 93 12.44 4.87 -4.40
N CYS A 94 12.14 5.72 -5.37
CA CYS A 94 11.00 6.62 -5.35
C CYS A 94 9.78 5.81 -5.80
N LEU A 95 9.03 5.28 -4.84
CA LEU A 95 7.93 4.34 -5.05
C LEU A 95 6.61 5.11 -5.06
N ALA A 96 6.08 5.37 -6.26
CA ALA A 96 4.71 5.84 -6.43
C ALA A 96 3.71 4.71 -6.13
N SER A 97 2.52 5.12 -5.69
CA SER A 97 1.50 4.22 -5.18
C SER A 97 0.19 4.45 -5.93
N GLY A 98 -0.30 3.43 -6.64
CA GLY A 98 -1.48 3.49 -7.49
C GLY A 98 -1.29 4.36 -8.74
N ASP A 99 -2.41 4.80 -9.29
CA ASP A 99 -2.44 5.70 -10.45
C ASP A 99 -2.16 7.17 -10.04
N PRO A 100 -1.75 8.04 -10.98
CA PRO A 100 -1.82 9.48 -10.74
C PRO A 100 -3.26 9.90 -10.40
N VAL A 101 -3.42 10.72 -9.37
CA VAL A 101 -4.72 11.24 -8.96
C VAL A 101 -5.05 12.49 -9.77
N GLY A 102 -6.24 12.56 -10.37
CA GLY A 102 -6.74 13.76 -11.05
C GLY A 102 -7.02 13.56 -12.54
N ASP A 103 -6.96 14.65 -13.30
CA ASP A 103 -7.29 14.68 -14.72
C ASP A 103 -6.28 13.87 -15.57
N ARG A 104 -6.78 12.91 -16.35
CA ARG A 104 -5.97 12.03 -17.21
C ARG A 104 -5.16 12.78 -18.24
N GLU A 105 -5.65 13.93 -18.73
CA GLU A 105 -4.88 14.77 -19.66
C GLU A 105 -3.64 15.38 -18.99
N ALA A 106 -3.68 15.58 -17.67
CA ALA A 106 -2.58 16.12 -16.90
C ALA A 106 -1.61 15.04 -16.35
N TRP A 107 -1.96 13.76 -16.44
CA TRP A 107 -1.12 12.66 -15.94
C TRP A 107 0.30 12.66 -16.54
N PRO A 108 0.52 12.82 -17.87
CA PRO A 108 1.87 12.81 -18.42
C PRO A 108 2.77 13.88 -17.79
N HIS A 109 2.22 15.04 -17.47
CA HIS A 109 2.94 16.15 -16.85
C HIS A 109 3.24 15.90 -15.37
N ALA A 110 2.31 15.27 -14.63
CA ALA A 110 2.57 14.86 -13.24
C ALA A 110 3.65 13.77 -13.17
N ILE A 111 3.59 12.78 -14.07
CA ILE A 111 4.58 11.70 -14.15
C ILE A 111 5.96 12.27 -14.50
N ALA A 112 6.05 13.17 -15.47
CA ALA A 112 7.31 13.80 -15.84
C ALA A 112 7.91 14.62 -14.68
N ALA A 113 7.09 15.39 -13.98
CA ALA A 113 7.53 16.15 -12.80
C ALA A 113 8.03 15.22 -11.69
N TRP A 114 7.34 14.11 -11.43
CA TRP A 114 7.74 13.12 -10.45
C TRP A 114 9.05 12.40 -10.83
N GLN A 115 9.22 12.02 -12.10
CA GLN A 115 10.49 11.45 -12.59
C GLN A 115 11.64 12.43 -12.46
N GLU A 116 11.42 13.73 -12.68
CA GLU A 116 12.43 14.77 -12.50
C GLU A 116 12.85 14.88 -11.02
N VAL A 117 11.91 14.77 -10.08
CA VAL A 117 12.23 14.68 -8.65
C VAL A 117 13.07 13.43 -8.38
N ALA A 118 12.63 12.25 -8.84
CA ALA A 118 13.41 11.01 -8.66
C ALA A 118 14.84 11.14 -9.22
N ARG A 119 14.98 11.74 -10.41
CA ARG A 119 16.28 11.98 -11.06
C ARG A 119 17.17 12.94 -10.25
N ARG A 120 16.61 14.04 -9.74
CA ARG A 120 17.36 15.04 -8.94
C ARG A 120 17.98 14.44 -7.68
N HIS A 121 17.28 13.50 -7.06
CA HIS A 121 17.73 12.83 -5.84
C HIS A 121 18.39 11.46 -6.11
N ALA A 122 18.63 11.11 -7.37
CA ALA A 122 19.17 9.82 -7.80
C ALA A 122 18.40 8.60 -7.26
N TRP A 123 17.09 8.75 -7.09
CA TRP A 123 16.19 7.66 -6.73
C TRP A 123 15.74 6.90 -7.97
N VAL A 124 15.59 5.58 -7.82
CA VAL A 124 15.03 4.74 -8.86
C VAL A 124 13.50 4.91 -8.87
N PRO A 125 12.87 5.40 -9.95
CA PRO A 125 11.42 5.50 -10.00
C PRO A 125 10.80 4.11 -10.19
N ALA A 126 9.78 3.83 -9.39
CA ALA A 126 8.95 2.65 -9.50
C ALA A 126 7.51 2.97 -9.10
N VAL A 127 6.56 2.18 -9.56
CA VAL A 127 5.13 2.33 -9.23
C VAL A 127 4.59 0.99 -8.80
N MET A 128 3.87 0.94 -7.68
CA MET A 128 3.17 -0.25 -7.23
C MET A 128 1.65 -0.06 -7.33
N GLY A 129 0.96 -1.10 -7.80
CA GLY A 129 -0.50 -1.16 -7.74
C GLY A 129 -1.20 -0.31 -8.80
N ALA A 130 -0.49 0.10 -9.86
CA ALA A 130 -1.08 0.85 -10.95
C ALA A 130 -2.19 0.02 -11.62
N SER A 131 -3.31 0.67 -11.96
CA SER A 131 -4.30 0.07 -12.84
C SER A 131 -3.72 -0.14 -14.23
N GLU A 132 -4.45 -0.82 -15.11
CA GLU A 132 -4.03 -0.96 -16.51
C GLU A 132 -3.89 0.40 -17.22
N GLU A 133 -4.75 1.37 -16.91
CA GLU A 133 -4.70 2.71 -17.49
C GLU A 133 -3.52 3.53 -16.95
N GLY A 134 -3.28 3.48 -15.65
CA GLY A 134 -2.10 4.09 -15.04
C GLY A 134 -0.81 3.47 -15.55
N ALA A 135 -0.74 2.13 -15.61
CA ALA A 135 0.40 1.40 -16.16
C ALA A 135 0.70 1.83 -17.60
N ARG A 136 -0.32 1.98 -18.46
CA ARG A 136 -0.16 2.53 -19.81
C ARG A 136 0.41 3.95 -19.79
N ALA A 137 0.00 4.81 -18.86
CA ALA A 137 0.53 6.16 -18.74
C ALA A 137 2.01 6.16 -18.31
N PHE A 138 2.38 5.34 -17.33
CA PHE A 138 3.77 5.16 -16.90
C PHE A 138 4.66 4.56 -18.00
N VAL A 139 4.14 3.59 -18.78
CA VAL A 139 4.86 3.01 -19.92
C VAL A 139 5.12 4.04 -21.02
N ARG A 140 4.14 4.89 -21.33
CA ARG A 140 4.36 6.02 -22.26
C ARG A 140 5.42 7.00 -21.77
N ALA A 141 5.62 7.10 -20.46
CA ALA A 141 6.67 7.89 -19.83
C ALA A 141 8.00 7.12 -19.66
N GLY A 142 8.17 5.97 -20.32
CA GLY A 142 9.45 5.24 -20.39
C GLY A 142 9.67 4.17 -19.33
N LEU A 143 8.68 3.86 -18.48
CA LEU A 143 8.78 2.74 -17.52
C LEU A 143 8.42 1.40 -18.18
N GLY A 144 8.98 0.29 -17.71
CA GLY A 144 8.46 -1.05 -17.98
C GLY A 144 7.26 -1.35 -17.07
N ALA A 145 6.42 -2.31 -17.46
CA ALA A 145 5.29 -2.79 -16.64
C ALA A 145 5.31 -4.32 -16.53
N LEU A 146 5.03 -4.84 -15.34
CA LEU A 146 4.80 -6.26 -15.06
C LEU A 146 3.50 -6.38 -14.29
N GLN A 147 2.65 -7.35 -14.64
CA GLN A 147 1.47 -7.64 -13.83
C GLN A 147 1.94 -8.14 -12.46
N LEU A 148 1.50 -7.44 -11.43
CA LEU A 148 1.85 -7.68 -10.05
C LEU A 148 0.84 -8.64 -9.40
N GLY A 149 -0.42 -8.61 -9.83
CA GLY A 149 -1.50 -9.49 -9.37
C GLY A 149 -2.86 -8.98 -9.85
N ASP A 150 -3.91 -9.28 -9.08
CA ASP A 150 -5.27 -8.86 -9.41
C ASP A 150 -6.04 -8.36 -8.19
N GLU A 151 -6.84 -7.32 -8.40
CA GLU A 151 -7.77 -6.78 -7.41
C GLU A 151 -9.13 -7.45 -7.54
N ALA A 152 -9.73 -7.78 -6.39
CA ALA A 152 -11.04 -8.40 -6.32
C ALA A 152 -12.13 -7.33 -6.13
N ILE A 153 -12.97 -7.13 -7.14
CA ILE A 153 -14.07 -6.16 -7.11
C ILE A 153 -15.42 -6.88 -7.19
N LEU A 154 -16.32 -6.55 -6.27
CA LEU A 154 -17.68 -7.04 -6.23
C LEU A 154 -18.63 -6.03 -6.88
N HIS A 155 -19.39 -6.47 -7.88
CA HIS A 155 -20.49 -5.71 -8.49
C HIS A 155 -21.86 -6.35 -8.23
N ASP A 156 -21.95 -7.70 -8.18
CA ASP A 156 -23.15 -8.40 -7.73
C ASP A 156 -23.19 -8.45 -6.19
N LEU A 157 -23.89 -7.47 -5.61
CA LEU A 157 -24.03 -7.33 -4.16
C LEU A 157 -25.28 -8.04 -3.61
N ASP A 158 -26.12 -8.65 -4.47
CA ASP A 158 -27.26 -9.45 -4.03
C ASP A 158 -26.81 -10.81 -3.45
N GLY A 159 -25.55 -11.18 -3.68
CA GLY A 159 -24.93 -12.37 -3.14
C GLY A 159 -25.50 -13.68 -3.69
N ARG A 160 -26.12 -13.66 -4.88
CA ARG A 160 -26.69 -14.88 -5.50
C ARG A 160 -25.63 -15.92 -5.79
N ASP A 161 -24.42 -15.50 -6.14
CA ASP A 161 -23.32 -16.41 -6.45
C ASP A 161 -22.46 -16.78 -5.22
N MET A 162 -22.68 -16.14 -4.07
CA MET A 162 -21.94 -16.35 -2.80
C MET A 162 -22.39 -17.62 -2.03
N ARG A 163 -22.55 -18.76 -2.70
CA ARG A 163 -23.09 -19.99 -2.09
C ARG A 163 -22.17 -20.62 -1.05
N VAL A 164 -20.85 -20.59 -1.27
CA VAL A 164 -19.84 -21.12 -0.33
C VAL A 164 -19.77 -20.28 0.95
N THR A 165 -19.93 -18.97 0.81
CA THR A 165 -19.92 -17.99 1.89
C THR A 165 -21.20 -18.04 2.74
N ARG A 166 -22.36 -18.39 2.15
CA ARG A 166 -23.63 -18.55 2.90
C ARG A 166 -23.52 -19.50 4.09
N GLN A 167 -22.76 -20.60 3.99
CA GLN A 167 -22.63 -21.53 5.12
C GLN A 167 -21.85 -20.92 6.28
N ALA A 168 -20.78 -20.18 6.00
CA ALA A 168 -19.99 -19.45 6.99
C ALA A 168 -20.82 -18.33 7.63
N VAL A 169 -21.51 -17.53 6.81
CA VAL A 169 -22.43 -16.46 7.24
C VAL A 169 -23.52 -17.03 8.17
N ASN A 170 -24.19 -18.10 7.77
CA ASN A 170 -25.24 -18.72 8.59
C ASN A 170 -24.71 -19.32 9.89
N ARG A 171 -23.47 -19.83 9.90
CA ARG A 171 -22.82 -20.32 11.12
C ARG A 171 -22.59 -19.18 12.11
N VAL A 172 -22.11 -18.04 11.64
CA VAL A 172 -21.91 -16.84 12.47
C VAL A 172 -23.25 -16.28 12.95
N ARG A 173 -24.26 -16.17 12.08
CA ARG A 173 -25.61 -15.75 12.50
C ARG A 173 -26.20 -16.64 13.60
N ARG A 174 -25.95 -17.96 13.55
CA ARG A 174 -26.41 -18.90 14.59
C ARG A 174 -25.77 -18.68 15.96
N THR A 175 -24.63 -17.99 16.06
CA THR A 175 -24.06 -17.60 17.37
C THR A 175 -24.75 -16.38 17.98
N GLY A 176 -25.76 -15.81 17.29
CA GLY A 176 -26.42 -14.56 17.67
C GLY A 176 -25.61 -13.31 17.31
N ALA A 177 -24.59 -13.45 16.45
CA ALA A 177 -23.79 -12.31 16.02
C ALA A 177 -24.62 -11.33 15.17
N THR A 178 -24.38 -10.04 15.35
CA THR A 178 -25.02 -8.95 14.61
C THR A 178 -23.97 -8.11 13.90
N CYS A 179 -24.38 -7.41 12.83
CA CYS A 179 -23.50 -6.52 12.07
C CYS A 179 -24.06 -5.09 12.05
N ARG A 180 -23.18 -4.10 12.16
CA ARG A 180 -23.50 -2.69 11.99
C ARG A 180 -22.63 -2.13 10.87
N VAL A 181 -23.26 -1.36 9.97
CA VAL A 181 -22.56 -0.64 8.89
C VAL A 181 -22.91 0.83 9.03
N ARG A 182 -21.90 1.68 9.26
CA ARG A 182 -22.08 3.11 9.48
C ARG A 182 -20.90 3.92 8.97
N ARG A 183 -21.09 5.23 8.76
CA ARG A 183 -19.99 6.14 8.37
C ARG A 183 -19.15 6.51 9.59
N HIS A 184 -17.86 6.74 9.39
CA HIS A 184 -16.95 7.20 10.45
C HIS A 184 -17.48 8.47 11.14
N SER A 185 -18.04 9.40 10.37
CA SER A 185 -18.67 10.64 10.86
C SER A 185 -19.85 10.46 11.83
N THR A 186 -20.41 9.26 11.94
CA THR A 186 -21.52 8.97 12.86
C THR A 186 -21.07 8.54 14.25
N LEU A 187 -19.77 8.28 14.44
CA LEU A 187 -19.23 7.85 15.71
C LEU A 187 -18.93 9.05 16.60
N GLY A 188 -19.26 8.92 17.88
CA GLY A 188 -18.74 9.85 18.89
C GLY A 188 -17.24 9.68 19.11
N GLU A 189 -16.61 10.66 19.76
CA GLU A 189 -15.16 10.62 20.06
C GLU A 189 -14.78 9.39 20.89
N GLU A 190 -15.59 9.05 21.89
CA GLU A 190 -15.33 7.92 22.79
C GLU A 190 -15.51 6.58 22.07
N GLU A 191 -16.55 6.43 21.22
CA GLU A 191 -16.71 5.23 20.41
C GLU A 191 -15.54 5.05 19.43
N THR A 192 -15.14 6.13 18.77
CA THR A 192 -13.99 6.14 17.86
C THR A 192 -12.73 5.67 18.58
N ARG A 193 -12.45 6.19 19.78
CA ARG A 193 -11.30 5.79 20.59
C ARG A 193 -11.32 4.29 20.91
N GLN A 194 -12.45 3.76 21.37
CA GLN A 194 -12.59 2.35 21.70
C GLN A 194 -12.38 1.45 20.47
N ILE A 195 -12.86 1.85 19.30
CA ILE A 195 -12.66 1.12 18.05
C ILE A 195 -11.19 1.11 17.63
N VAL A 196 -10.51 2.25 17.74
CA VAL A 196 -9.07 2.36 17.44
C VAL A 196 -8.26 1.47 18.39
N GLU A 197 -8.52 1.54 19.70
CA GLU A 197 -7.85 0.68 20.69
C GLU A 197 -8.05 -0.80 20.41
N ARG A 198 -9.26 -1.21 20.00
CA ARG A 198 -9.55 -2.61 19.60
C ARG A 198 -8.82 -3.01 18.33
N ALA A 199 -8.83 -2.15 17.32
CA ALA A 199 -8.12 -2.37 16.06
C ALA A 199 -6.61 -2.55 16.29
N ASP A 200 -6.03 -1.73 17.18
CA ASP A 200 -4.64 -1.78 17.60
C ASP A 200 -4.32 -3.06 18.39
N ALA A 201 -5.18 -3.44 19.33
CA ALA A 201 -4.99 -4.65 20.15
C ALA A 201 -5.06 -5.95 19.34
N TRP A 202 -5.81 -5.95 18.23
CA TRP A 202 -5.90 -7.07 17.29
C TRP A 202 -4.85 -7.01 16.17
N ARG A 203 -3.96 -6.01 16.20
CA ARG A 203 -2.85 -5.91 15.24
C ARG A 203 -1.80 -6.97 15.59
N ASP A 204 -1.44 -7.79 14.60
CA ASP A 204 -0.40 -8.82 14.75
C ASP A 204 1.03 -8.27 14.46
N THR A 205 1.18 -7.00 14.08
CA THR A 205 2.46 -6.31 13.79
C THR A 205 2.58 -4.94 14.47
N GLU A 206 3.80 -4.41 14.67
CA GLU A 206 4.01 -3.08 15.29
C GLU A 206 3.62 -1.89 14.39
N THR A 207 3.64 -2.06 13.06
CA THR A 207 3.22 -1.05 12.07
C THR A 207 2.08 -1.58 11.20
N GLU A 208 1.22 -0.68 10.73
CA GLU A 208 0.17 -1.03 9.76
C GLU A 208 0.81 -1.38 8.41
N ARG A 209 0.38 -2.50 7.84
CA ARG A 209 0.88 -2.98 6.55
C ARG A 209 0.17 -2.25 5.43
N GLY A 210 0.94 -1.63 4.53
CA GLY A 210 0.44 -1.27 3.20
C GLY A 210 0.51 0.21 2.86
N CYS A 211 1.57 0.65 2.17
CA CYS A 211 1.65 1.99 1.61
C CYS A 211 0.56 2.23 0.55
N SER A 212 0.28 1.24 -0.29
CA SER A 212 -0.66 1.37 -1.41
C SER A 212 -2.09 0.99 -1.12
N MET A 213 -2.31 0.43 0.07
CA MET A 213 -3.51 -0.36 0.37
C MET A 213 -4.05 -0.15 1.78
N ALA A 214 -3.42 0.71 2.59
CA ALA A 214 -3.89 1.08 3.92
C ALA A 214 -3.64 2.56 4.18
N LEU A 215 -4.56 3.22 4.89
CA LEU A 215 -4.43 4.60 5.33
C LEU A 215 -3.60 4.76 6.60
N ASP A 216 -3.53 3.73 7.45
CA ASP A 216 -2.77 3.75 8.72
C ASP A 216 -3.19 4.90 9.66
N ARG A 217 -4.49 5.24 9.67
CA ARG A 217 -5.07 6.29 10.53
C ARG A 217 -6.57 6.10 10.81
N LEU A 218 -6.96 4.93 11.31
CA LEU A 218 -8.36 4.69 11.68
C LEU A 218 -8.85 5.76 12.68
N GLY A 219 -10.04 6.31 12.44
CA GLY A 219 -10.65 7.31 13.33
C GLY A 219 -10.24 8.76 13.06
N ASP A 220 -9.48 9.05 12.00
CA ASP A 220 -9.17 10.43 11.62
C ASP A 220 -10.46 11.20 11.23
N PRO A 221 -10.71 12.40 11.80
CA PRO A 221 -11.89 13.20 11.48
C PRO A 221 -12.01 13.59 10.00
N ALA A 222 -10.89 13.67 9.27
CA ALA A 222 -10.90 13.96 7.83
C ALA A 222 -11.42 12.79 6.98
N ASP A 223 -11.54 11.59 7.57
CA ASP A 223 -12.00 10.37 6.93
C ASP A 223 -13.45 10.00 7.32
N GLY A 224 -14.26 11.01 7.64
CA GLY A 224 -15.66 10.85 8.08
C GLY A 224 -16.58 10.14 7.07
N ASP A 225 -16.23 10.12 5.78
CA ASP A 225 -16.97 9.43 4.73
C ASP A 225 -16.63 7.93 4.61
N CYS A 226 -15.57 7.45 5.27
CA CYS A 226 -15.24 6.03 5.31
C CYS A 226 -16.36 5.22 5.98
N LEU A 227 -16.54 3.98 5.53
CA LEU A 227 -17.50 3.05 6.11
C LEU A 227 -16.82 2.14 7.11
N LEU A 228 -17.41 2.05 8.29
CA LEU A 228 -17.06 1.08 9.31
C LEU A 228 -18.10 -0.05 9.32
N VAL A 229 -17.62 -1.28 9.21
CA VAL A 229 -18.41 -2.50 9.36
C VAL A 229 -17.96 -3.19 10.65
N GLU A 230 -18.90 -3.47 11.55
CA GLU A 230 -18.62 -3.99 12.89
C GLU A 230 -19.45 -5.24 13.15
N ALA A 231 -18.80 -6.36 13.46
CA ALA A 231 -19.47 -7.56 13.93
C ALA A 231 -19.45 -7.59 15.47
N HIS A 232 -20.61 -7.81 16.07
CA HIS A 232 -20.78 -7.96 17.52
C HIS A 232 -21.33 -9.36 17.84
N ASP A 233 -20.98 -9.91 19.00
CA ASP A 233 -21.63 -11.11 19.49
C ASP A 233 -23.01 -10.82 20.10
N LYS A 234 -23.67 -11.89 20.58
CA LYS A 234 -24.99 -11.82 21.22
C LYS A 234 -25.02 -10.93 22.46
N ASP A 235 -23.88 -10.73 23.12
CA ASP A 235 -23.74 -9.97 24.36
C ASP A 235 -23.29 -8.52 24.06
N GLY A 236 -23.16 -8.15 22.78
CA GLY A 236 -22.79 -6.82 22.32
C GLY A 236 -21.28 -6.56 22.30
N ARG A 237 -20.43 -7.58 22.49
CA ARG A 237 -18.98 -7.42 22.42
C ARG A 237 -18.53 -7.39 20.96
N LEU A 238 -17.65 -6.45 20.63
CA LEU A 238 -17.05 -6.37 19.29
C LEU A 238 -16.18 -7.61 19.00
N LEU A 239 -16.48 -8.29 17.90
CA LEU A 239 -15.79 -9.48 17.41
C LEU A 239 -14.78 -9.17 16.30
N ALA A 240 -15.13 -8.24 15.42
CA ALA A 240 -14.31 -7.86 14.27
C ALA A 240 -14.78 -6.52 13.71
N LEU A 241 -13.88 -5.84 13.00
CA LEU A 241 -14.14 -4.57 12.33
C LEU A 241 -13.46 -4.53 10.95
N GLN A 242 -14.09 -3.84 10.00
CA GLN A 242 -13.54 -3.53 8.69
C GLN A 242 -13.77 -2.06 8.37
N SER A 243 -12.74 -1.37 7.88
CA SER A 243 -12.82 0.01 7.39
C SER A 243 -12.73 0.00 5.87
N PHE A 244 -13.59 0.78 5.22
CA PHE A 244 -13.56 0.98 3.78
C PHE A 244 -13.50 2.46 3.42
N VAL A 245 -12.57 2.80 2.54
CA VAL A 245 -12.39 4.16 2.02
C VAL A 245 -13.30 4.43 0.82
N PRO A 246 -13.69 5.70 0.59
CA PRO A 246 -14.45 6.07 -0.59
C PRO A 246 -13.72 5.78 -1.91
N TRP A 247 -14.44 5.20 -2.87
CA TRP A 247 -14.03 5.08 -4.27
C TRP A 247 -15.06 5.81 -5.15
N GLY A 248 -14.82 7.11 -5.35
CA GLY A 248 -15.76 7.99 -6.02
C GLY A 248 -17.07 8.14 -5.24
N ARG A 249 -18.21 8.18 -5.94
CA ARG A 249 -19.54 8.42 -5.35
C ARG A 249 -20.29 7.16 -4.97
N ASP A 250 -19.92 6.02 -5.54
CA ASP A 250 -20.69 4.78 -5.49
C ASP A 250 -19.83 3.53 -5.25
N GLY A 251 -18.54 3.71 -4.99
CA GLY A 251 -17.62 2.64 -4.66
C GLY A 251 -17.07 2.79 -3.26
N VAL A 252 -16.68 1.66 -2.67
CA VAL A 252 -15.84 1.62 -1.46
C VAL A 252 -14.69 0.64 -1.66
N SER A 253 -13.55 0.88 -1.02
CA SER A 253 -12.35 0.05 -1.12
C SER A 253 -11.85 -0.33 0.27
N LEU A 254 -11.53 -1.60 0.46
CA LEU A 254 -11.15 -2.12 1.77
C LEU A 254 -9.79 -1.57 2.21
N ASP A 255 -9.78 -0.90 3.36
CA ASP A 255 -8.60 -0.29 3.98
C ASP A 255 -8.07 -1.14 5.13
N LEU A 256 -8.95 -1.48 6.08
CA LEU A 256 -8.56 -2.19 7.30
C LEU A 256 -9.44 -3.41 7.54
N MET A 257 -8.82 -4.48 8.01
CA MET A 257 -9.50 -5.69 8.48
C MET A 257 -8.89 -6.15 9.80
N ARG A 258 -9.71 -6.22 10.86
CA ARG A 258 -9.26 -6.72 12.17
C ARG A 258 -10.32 -7.64 12.78
N ARG A 259 -9.87 -8.66 13.51
CA ARG A 259 -10.75 -9.58 14.22
C ARG A 259 -10.12 -10.02 15.53
N ASP A 260 -10.97 -10.25 16.51
CA ASP A 260 -10.59 -10.90 17.75
C ASP A 260 -10.15 -12.35 17.46
N ARG A 261 -9.15 -12.83 18.21
CA ARG A 261 -8.65 -14.21 18.11
C ARG A 261 -9.72 -15.23 18.49
N THR A 262 -10.68 -14.85 19.32
CA THR A 262 -11.83 -15.65 19.76
C THR A 262 -13.03 -15.53 18.82
N ALA A 263 -12.97 -14.68 17.77
CA ALA A 263 -14.08 -14.51 16.85
C ALA A 263 -14.39 -15.80 16.08
N PRO A 264 -15.68 -16.09 15.81
CA PRO A 264 -16.09 -17.31 15.14
C PRO A 264 -15.53 -17.39 13.71
N ASN A 265 -15.17 -18.60 13.28
CA ASN A 265 -14.76 -18.87 11.91
C ASN A 265 -15.87 -18.50 10.94
N GLY A 266 -15.58 -17.57 10.01
CA GLY A 266 -16.57 -17.02 9.09
C GLY A 266 -16.96 -15.56 9.36
N VAL A 267 -16.42 -14.92 10.41
CA VAL A 267 -16.83 -13.55 10.79
C VAL A 267 -16.53 -12.53 9.68
N MET A 268 -15.44 -12.70 8.93
CA MET A 268 -15.08 -11.79 7.84
C MET A 268 -16.05 -11.93 6.67
N GLU A 269 -16.42 -13.18 6.34
CA GLU A 269 -17.43 -13.53 5.35
C GLU A 269 -18.81 -12.97 5.71
N PHE A 270 -19.17 -13.10 6.99
CA PHE A 270 -20.38 -12.51 7.54
C PHE A 270 -20.40 -11.00 7.31
N MET A 271 -19.34 -10.29 7.70
CA MET A 271 -19.26 -8.84 7.55
C MET A 271 -19.29 -8.37 6.09
N VAL A 272 -18.57 -9.03 5.18
CA VAL A 272 -18.63 -8.67 3.74
C VAL A 272 -20.03 -8.90 3.19
N ALA A 273 -20.71 -10.00 3.55
CA ALA A 273 -22.07 -10.27 3.12
C ALA A 273 -23.08 -9.23 3.66
N GLU A 274 -22.92 -8.81 4.92
CA GLU A 274 -23.76 -7.77 5.53
C GLU A 274 -23.50 -6.39 4.90
N LEU A 275 -22.25 -6.09 4.52
CA LEU A 275 -21.93 -4.89 3.74
C LEU A 275 -22.61 -4.92 2.36
N CYS A 276 -22.52 -6.03 1.63
CA CYS A 276 -23.22 -6.19 0.35
C CYS A 276 -24.74 -5.99 0.51
N HIS A 277 -25.33 -6.52 1.59
CA HIS A 277 -26.75 -6.33 1.89
C HIS A 277 -27.11 -4.87 2.21
N ALA A 278 -26.23 -4.14 2.91
CA ALA A 278 -26.42 -2.73 3.24
C ALA A 278 -26.13 -1.77 2.08
N ALA A 279 -25.31 -2.20 1.10
CA ALA A 279 -24.78 -1.37 0.04
C ALA A 279 -25.83 -0.54 -0.74
N PRO A 280 -27.00 -1.09 -1.16
CA PRO A 280 -28.00 -0.30 -1.87
C PRO A 280 -28.53 0.89 -1.06
N LYS A 281 -28.67 0.74 0.27
CA LYS A 281 -29.12 1.82 1.16
C LYS A 281 -28.06 2.91 1.35
N LEU A 282 -26.80 2.57 1.12
CA LEU A 282 -25.65 3.46 1.25
C LEU A 282 -25.24 4.10 -0.09
N GLY A 283 -25.92 3.76 -1.19
CA GLY A 283 -25.55 4.20 -2.54
C GLY A 283 -24.30 3.51 -3.10
N VAL A 284 -23.85 2.43 -2.47
CA VAL A 284 -22.67 1.65 -2.88
C VAL A 284 -23.10 0.61 -3.93
N ARG A 285 -22.38 0.60 -5.06
CA ARG A 285 -22.59 -0.30 -6.19
C ARG A 285 -21.40 -1.21 -6.46
N ARG A 286 -20.21 -0.84 -5.98
CA ARG A 286 -18.97 -1.58 -6.19
C ARG A 286 -18.12 -1.60 -4.92
N ILE A 287 -17.59 -2.77 -4.58
CA ILE A 287 -16.76 -2.96 -3.39
C ILE A 287 -15.44 -3.59 -3.82
N SER A 288 -14.34 -2.88 -3.62
CA SER A 288 -13.01 -3.50 -3.71
C SER A 288 -12.68 -4.19 -2.40
N LEU A 289 -12.32 -5.46 -2.47
CA LEU A 289 -11.76 -6.24 -1.36
C LEU A 289 -10.23 -6.16 -1.32
N ASN A 290 -9.70 -5.08 -1.91
CA ASN A 290 -8.29 -4.79 -2.09
C ASN A 290 -7.57 -5.82 -2.99
N PHE A 291 -6.29 -5.57 -3.20
CA PHE A 291 -5.45 -6.24 -4.16
C PHE A 291 -4.78 -7.48 -3.57
N ALA A 292 -4.83 -8.59 -4.31
CA ALA A 292 -4.04 -9.78 -4.04
C ALA A 292 -2.85 -9.81 -5.01
N VAL A 293 -1.66 -9.55 -4.47
CA VAL A 293 -0.41 -9.77 -5.20
C VAL A 293 -0.37 -11.24 -5.69
N PHE A 294 0.14 -11.49 -6.91
CA PHE A 294 0.55 -12.80 -7.44
C PHE A 294 -0.46 -13.75 -8.14
N ARG A 295 -1.70 -13.38 -8.50
CA ARG A 295 -2.55 -14.33 -9.28
C ARG A 295 -1.96 -14.66 -10.67
N SER A 296 -1.45 -13.68 -11.41
CA SER A 296 -0.95 -13.88 -12.80
C SER A 296 0.17 -14.92 -12.93
N VAL A 297 0.99 -15.11 -11.89
CA VAL A 297 2.07 -16.11 -11.88
C VAL A 297 1.53 -17.55 -11.90
N PHE A 298 0.30 -17.77 -11.40
CA PHE A 298 -0.32 -19.09 -11.32
C PHE A 298 -1.18 -19.41 -12.56
N GLU A 299 -1.78 -18.42 -13.23
CA GLU A 299 -2.65 -18.65 -14.39
C GLU A 299 -1.92 -18.54 -15.75
N GLU A 300 -0.91 -17.68 -15.89
CA GLU A 300 -0.21 -17.49 -17.19
C GLU A 300 0.94 -18.50 -17.40
N GLY A 301 1.10 -19.47 -16.50
CA GLY A 301 2.14 -20.50 -16.52
C GLY A 301 2.11 -21.49 -17.69
N ALA A 302 1.22 -21.31 -18.67
CA ALA A 302 1.03 -22.23 -19.80
C ALA A 302 1.14 -21.59 -21.20
N ARG A 303 1.59 -20.33 -21.35
CA ARG A 303 1.91 -19.77 -22.68
C ARG A 303 3.43 -19.62 -22.89
N ILE A 304 3.92 -20.41 -23.84
CA ILE A 304 5.29 -20.43 -24.35
C ILE A 304 5.70 -19.00 -24.78
N GLY A 305 6.69 -18.39 -24.12
CA GLY A 305 7.20 -17.05 -24.51
C GLY A 305 7.83 -16.15 -23.43
N ALA A 306 7.99 -16.60 -22.17
CA ALA A 306 8.48 -15.75 -21.08
C ALA A 306 9.93 -15.24 -21.28
N GLY A 307 10.10 -13.96 -21.59
CA GLY A 307 11.40 -13.27 -21.68
C GLY A 307 12.22 -13.34 -20.37
N PRO A 308 13.55 -13.04 -20.41
CA PRO A 308 14.44 -13.14 -19.25
C PRO A 308 13.96 -12.36 -18.00
N VAL A 309 13.31 -11.21 -18.21
CA VAL A 309 12.77 -10.36 -17.14
C VAL A 309 11.65 -11.06 -16.38
N LEU A 310 10.70 -11.66 -17.10
CA LEU A 310 9.57 -12.37 -16.48
C LEU A 310 10.05 -13.59 -15.68
N ARG A 311 11.13 -14.25 -16.13
CA ARG A 311 11.76 -15.36 -15.40
C ARG A 311 12.44 -14.91 -14.10
N LEU A 312 13.19 -13.80 -14.14
CA LEU A 312 13.81 -13.22 -12.94
C LEU A 312 12.74 -12.77 -11.94
N TRP A 313 11.71 -12.08 -12.44
CA TRP A 313 10.57 -11.65 -11.64
C TRP A 313 9.90 -12.86 -10.99
N ARG A 314 9.47 -13.86 -11.76
CA ARG A 314 8.91 -15.11 -11.24
C ARG A 314 9.79 -15.75 -10.15
N ARG A 315 11.12 -15.76 -10.31
CA ARG A 315 12.03 -16.33 -9.31
C ARG A 315 12.06 -15.52 -8.01
N LEU A 316 12.07 -14.19 -8.09
CA LEU A 316 11.92 -13.32 -6.92
C LEU A 316 10.56 -13.57 -6.26
N LEU A 317 9.50 -13.65 -7.06
CA LEU A 317 8.13 -13.86 -6.60
C LEU A 317 7.96 -15.20 -5.85
N LEU A 318 8.48 -16.30 -6.41
CA LEU A 318 8.47 -17.62 -5.77
C LEU A 318 9.40 -17.71 -4.55
N PHE A 319 10.46 -16.89 -4.52
CA PHE A 319 11.31 -16.76 -3.33
C PHE A 319 10.47 -16.12 -2.22
N PHE A 320 9.88 -14.95 -2.45
CA PHE A 320 9.04 -14.27 -1.45
C PHE A 320 7.77 -15.05 -1.06
N SER A 321 7.19 -15.86 -1.96
CA SER A 321 6.01 -16.68 -1.64
C SER A 321 6.25 -17.75 -0.57
N LYS A 322 7.50 -18.17 -0.33
CA LYS A 322 7.82 -19.10 0.77
C LYS A 322 7.72 -18.44 2.15
N TRP A 323 7.85 -17.12 2.22
CA TRP A 323 7.73 -16.35 3.47
C TRP A 323 6.35 -15.70 3.63
N TRP A 324 5.46 -15.86 2.65
CA TRP A 324 4.21 -15.11 2.59
C TRP A 324 3.00 -16.00 2.37
N GLN A 325 1.99 -15.91 3.24
CA GLN A 325 0.70 -16.61 3.12
C GLN A 325 -0.19 -16.02 1.99
N LEU A 326 0.35 -15.94 0.77
CA LEU A 326 -0.28 -15.33 -0.41
C LEU A 326 -1.49 -16.10 -0.93
N GLU A 327 -1.42 -17.43 -0.86
CA GLU A 327 -2.50 -18.31 -1.28
C GLU A 327 -3.75 -18.15 -0.40
N ALA A 328 -3.58 -17.73 0.86
CA ALA A 328 -4.67 -17.49 1.78
C ALA A 328 -5.50 -16.25 1.41
N LEU A 329 -4.85 -15.16 0.97
CA LEU A 329 -5.55 -13.93 0.53
C LEU A 329 -6.36 -14.18 -0.75
N TYR A 330 -5.75 -14.81 -1.75
CA TYR A 330 -6.45 -15.16 -2.99
C TYR A 330 -7.66 -16.07 -2.71
N ARG A 331 -7.47 -17.17 -1.97
CA ARG A 331 -8.58 -18.08 -1.62
C ARG A 331 -9.64 -17.38 -0.77
N SER A 332 -9.24 -16.43 0.07
CA SER A 332 -10.17 -15.62 0.85
C SER A 332 -11.02 -14.71 -0.04
N ASN A 333 -10.50 -14.15 -1.14
CA ASN A 333 -11.32 -13.27 -1.99
C ASN A 333 -12.10 -14.05 -3.06
N ALA A 334 -11.55 -15.14 -3.59
CA ALA A 334 -12.17 -15.95 -4.64
C ALA A 334 -13.54 -16.53 -4.25
N LYS A 335 -13.78 -16.79 -2.97
CA LYS A 335 -15.06 -17.30 -2.44
C LYS A 335 -16.25 -16.33 -2.59
N TYR A 336 -15.97 -15.08 -2.94
CA TYR A 336 -16.99 -14.05 -3.18
C TYR A 336 -17.35 -13.90 -4.66
N HIS A 337 -16.73 -14.68 -5.56
CA HIS A 337 -16.90 -14.56 -7.02
C HIS A 337 -16.69 -13.12 -7.55
N PRO A 338 -15.57 -12.45 -7.19
CA PRO A 338 -15.30 -11.10 -7.66
C PRO A 338 -14.97 -11.09 -9.16
N GLU A 339 -15.18 -9.93 -9.78
CA GLU A 339 -14.48 -9.57 -11.01
C GLU A 339 -13.04 -9.18 -10.66
N TRP A 340 -12.11 -9.60 -11.50
CA TRP A 340 -10.68 -9.44 -11.25
C TRP A 340 -10.07 -8.44 -12.20
N TYR A 341 -9.43 -7.43 -11.63
CA TYR A 341 -8.80 -6.34 -12.38
C TYR A 341 -7.29 -6.38 -12.19
N PRO A 342 -6.49 -6.40 -13.27
CA PRO A 342 -5.04 -6.52 -13.16
C PRO A 342 -4.43 -5.26 -12.57
N ARG A 343 -3.47 -5.45 -11.66
CA ARG A 343 -2.63 -4.37 -11.13
C ARG A 343 -1.18 -4.62 -11.50
N PHE A 344 -0.45 -3.53 -11.73
CA PHE A 344 0.88 -3.57 -12.32
C PHE A 344 1.93 -2.96 -11.39
N LEU A 345 3.15 -3.52 -11.48
CA LEU A 345 4.38 -2.90 -11.03
C LEU A 345 5.02 -2.23 -12.24
N CYS A 346 5.25 -0.91 -12.17
CA CYS A 346 6.05 -0.20 -13.15
C CYS A 346 7.47 0.04 -12.63
N TYR A 347 8.48 -0.09 -13.49
CA TYR A 347 9.89 -0.03 -13.11
C TYR A 347 10.73 0.64 -14.18
N ALA A 348 11.75 1.41 -13.80
CA ALA A 348 12.63 2.08 -14.78
C ALA A 348 13.49 1.08 -15.55
N GLU A 349 14.17 0.18 -14.83
CA GLU A 349 15.13 -0.75 -15.42
C GLU A 349 14.98 -2.14 -14.80
N ALA A 350 15.12 -3.20 -15.61
CA ALA A 350 14.98 -4.57 -15.13
C ALA A 350 16.01 -4.94 -14.04
N ALA A 351 17.21 -4.35 -14.09
CA ALA A 351 18.26 -4.54 -13.08
C ALA A 351 17.84 -4.01 -11.69
N SER A 352 16.92 -3.04 -11.65
CA SER A 352 16.42 -2.46 -10.40
C SER A 352 15.32 -3.28 -9.73
N LEU A 353 14.76 -4.31 -10.38
CA LEU A 353 13.62 -5.07 -9.86
C LEU A 353 13.84 -5.68 -8.48
N ALA A 354 15.06 -6.13 -8.17
CA ALA A 354 15.37 -6.67 -6.84
C ALA A 354 15.29 -5.57 -5.76
N ARG A 355 15.82 -4.38 -6.05
CA ARG A 355 15.76 -3.22 -5.15
C ARG A 355 14.33 -2.71 -5.00
N VAL A 356 13.59 -2.64 -6.11
CA VAL A 356 12.16 -2.29 -6.12
C VAL A 356 11.35 -3.29 -5.29
N GLY A 357 11.63 -4.59 -5.41
CA GLY A 357 11.00 -5.63 -4.58
C GLY A 357 11.29 -5.47 -3.09
N LEU A 358 12.52 -5.12 -2.71
CA LEU A 358 12.85 -4.81 -1.31
C LEU A 358 12.13 -3.56 -0.81
N ALA A 359 12.20 -2.45 -1.56
CA ALA A 359 11.52 -1.20 -1.23
C ALA A 359 10.00 -1.39 -1.10
N SER A 360 9.43 -2.18 -2.01
CA SER A 360 8.04 -2.64 -1.99
C SER A 360 7.69 -3.40 -0.70
N GLY A 361 8.54 -4.37 -0.33
CA GLY A 361 8.36 -5.14 0.90
C GLY A 361 8.44 -4.27 2.16
N VAL A 362 9.31 -3.26 2.18
CA VAL A 362 9.42 -2.29 3.28
C VAL A 362 8.20 -1.38 3.33
N ALA A 363 7.83 -0.75 2.20
CA ALA A 363 6.71 0.17 2.11
C ALA A 363 5.37 -0.47 2.49
N GLU A 364 5.19 -1.74 2.13
CA GLU A 364 3.99 -2.49 2.46
C GLU A 364 4.04 -3.16 3.85
N GLY A 365 5.12 -2.96 4.63
CA GLY A 365 5.23 -3.45 6.01
C GLY A 365 5.54 -4.94 6.16
N PHE A 366 6.03 -5.58 5.11
CA PHE A 366 6.39 -7.00 5.10
C PHE A 366 7.86 -7.27 5.40
N VAL A 367 8.72 -6.26 5.27
CA VAL A 367 10.13 -6.31 5.65
C VAL A 367 10.37 -5.26 6.73
N SER A 368 10.58 -5.72 7.96
CA SER A 368 10.95 -4.84 9.07
C SER A 368 12.40 -4.37 8.87
N VAL A 369 12.59 -3.07 8.64
CA VAL A 369 13.93 -2.47 8.65
C VAL A 369 14.31 -2.18 10.11
N PRO A 370 15.50 -2.56 10.58
CA PRO A 370 15.95 -2.21 11.93
C PRO A 370 15.92 -0.69 12.12
N SER A 371 15.15 -0.23 13.11
CA SER A 371 15.14 1.17 13.53
C SER A 371 16.26 1.39 14.55
N MET A 372 17.03 2.48 14.44
CA MET A 372 18.04 2.83 15.46
C MET A 372 17.44 3.27 16.81
N ARG A 373 16.11 3.15 17.01
CA ARG A 373 15.49 3.26 18.34
C ARG A 373 15.56 1.98 19.16
N THR A 374 15.94 0.86 18.53
CA THR A 374 16.06 -0.46 19.18
C THR A 374 17.50 -0.98 19.25
N LEU A 375 18.50 -0.09 19.11
CA LEU A 375 19.91 -0.36 19.39
C LEU A 375 20.42 0.50 20.54
#